data_AF-A0A964K9L8-F1
#
_entry.id   AF-A0A964K9L8-F1
#
_cell.length_a   1.000
_cell.length_b   1.000
_cell.length_c   1.000
_cell.angle_alpha   90.00
_cell.angle_beta   90.00
_cell.angle_gamma   90.00
#
_symmetry.space_group_name_H-M   'P 1'
#
loop_
_entity.id
_entity.type
_entity.pdbx_description
1 polymer ?
#
loop_
_entity_poly.entity_id
_entity_poly.type
_entity_poly.pdbx_seq_one_letter_code
_entity_poly.pdbx_strand_id
1 'polypeptide(L)'
;MKFCAPRKSPSRIAFVTLLAVSPGLSGCVLLAAGGVVAGVSAVRQERTIGNAVDDTRIKSTLDTRLAQANFGTSLAISTTVIEGRVLMAGHVDSPDKRLDATRVAWSVEGVRKVDNAVEVTEGFGWLDRPSDLITRTRLAAILLGDKEIKDVNYTTDVVHGVIYLMGVAQSQAEIDRVVAHAQGLGAVRVENYVVLKDDPIRYGFGTQISQ
;
A
#
# COMPACT_ATOMS: atom_id res chain seq x y z
N MET A 1 -36.60 28.79 -58.75
CA MET A 1 -36.66 27.41 -58.21
C MET A 1 -35.97 26.49 -59.20
N LYS A 2 -34.77 26.00 -58.88
CA LYS A 2 -33.96 25.14 -59.79
C LYS A 2 -33.62 23.84 -59.07
N PHE A 3 -34.23 22.76 -59.54
CA PHE A 3 -33.88 21.38 -59.22
C PHE A 3 -32.48 21.06 -59.75
N CYS A 4 -31.69 20.31 -58.98
CA CYS A 4 -30.48 19.68 -59.49
C CYS A 4 -30.21 18.34 -58.79
N ALA A 5 -30.27 17.27 -59.59
CA ALA A 5 -29.63 15.97 -59.42
C ALA A 5 -29.47 15.37 -60.84
N PRO A 6 -28.70 14.29 -61.07
CA PRO A 6 -27.31 14.03 -60.68
C PRO A 6 -26.44 13.71 -61.92
N ARG A 7 -25.11 13.67 -61.81
CA ARG A 7 -24.25 13.04 -62.84
C ARG A 7 -23.07 12.28 -62.25
N LYS A 8 -22.93 11.03 -62.69
CA LYS A 8 -21.92 10.03 -62.29
C LYS A 8 -20.61 10.15 -63.09
N SER A 9 -19.55 9.63 -62.44
CA SER A 9 -18.32 8.99 -62.99
C SER A 9 -17.08 9.89 -63.24
N PRO A 10 -15.86 9.32 -63.38
CA PRO A 10 -15.35 8.02 -62.92
C PRO A 10 -14.01 8.08 -62.15
N SER A 11 -13.85 7.09 -61.27
CA SER A 11 -12.66 6.27 -61.00
C SER A 11 -11.27 6.76 -61.48
N ARG A 12 -10.39 7.03 -60.50
CA ARG A 12 -8.98 6.60 -60.55
C ARG A 12 -8.55 6.12 -59.16
N ILE A 13 -8.60 4.80 -58.99
CA ILE A 13 -8.08 4.07 -57.84
C ILE A 13 -6.55 4.11 -57.93
N ALA A 14 -5.92 4.91 -57.08
CA ALA A 14 -4.49 4.83 -56.85
C ALA A 14 -4.24 3.75 -55.79
N PHE A 15 -3.63 2.65 -56.22
CA PHE A 15 -3.16 1.56 -55.36
C PHE A 15 -1.98 2.08 -54.52
N VAL A 16 -2.24 2.48 -53.27
CA VAL A 16 -1.19 2.72 -52.27
C VAL A 16 -0.97 1.40 -51.56
N THR A 17 0.02 0.64 -52.03
CA THR A 17 0.49 -0.59 -51.42
C THR A 17 1.07 -0.26 -50.04
N LEU A 18 0.34 -0.63 -48.99
CA LEU A 18 0.76 -0.57 -47.59
C LEU A 18 1.93 -1.55 -47.39
N LEU A 19 3.16 -1.03 -47.41
CA LEU A 19 4.35 -1.80 -47.03
C LEU A 19 4.41 -1.88 -45.51
N ALA A 20 3.99 -3.02 -44.97
CA ALA A 20 4.20 -3.38 -43.57
C ALA A 20 5.69 -3.61 -43.32
N VAL A 21 6.32 -2.70 -42.58
CA VAL A 21 7.64 -2.93 -41.96
C VAL A 21 7.49 -2.55 -40.49
N SER A 22 7.24 -3.55 -39.66
CA SER A 22 7.42 -3.48 -38.21
C SER A 22 8.88 -3.80 -37.90
N PRO A 23 9.71 -2.83 -37.49
CA PRO A 23 10.91 -3.17 -36.73
C PRO A 23 10.44 -3.65 -35.36
N GLY A 24 10.59 -4.95 -35.12
CA GLY A 24 10.33 -5.56 -33.82
C GLY A 24 11.09 -4.81 -32.72
N LEU A 25 10.42 -4.59 -31.60
CA LEU A 25 11.07 -4.16 -30.36
C LEU A 25 12.26 -5.10 -30.12
N SER A 26 13.46 -4.55 -30.21
CA SER A 26 14.65 -5.19 -29.66
C SER A 26 14.46 -5.25 -28.15
N GLY A 27 13.83 -6.33 -27.69
CA GLY A 27 13.90 -6.74 -26.31
C GLY A 27 15.36 -7.11 -26.03
N CYS A 28 16.03 -6.32 -25.18
CA CYS A 28 17.24 -6.76 -24.51
C CYS A 28 16.89 -7.92 -23.58
N VAL A 29 16.80 -9.13 -24.14
CA VAL A 29 16.88 -10.36 -23.38
C VAL A 29 18.34 -10.51 -22.97
N LEU A 30 18.67 -10.03 -21.78
CA LEU A 30 19.90 -10.40 -21.06
C LEU A 30 19.82 -11.89 -20.73
N LEU A 31 20.19 -12.72 -21.71
CA LEU A 31 20.59 -14.10 -21.48
C LEU A 31 21.97 -14.08 -20.81
N ALA A 32 21.98 -13.92 -19.49
CA ALA A 32 23.16 -14.17 -18.69
C ALA A 32 23.42 -15.69 -18.70
N ALA A 33 24.35 -16.11 -19.53
CA ALA A 33 24.97 -17.42 -19.43
C ALA A 33 25.69 -17.53 -18.07
N GLY A 34 25.34 -18.57 -17.29
CA GLY A 34 26.19 -19.12 -16.23
C GLY A 34 26.59 -18.16 -15.10
N GLY A 35 25.67 -17.86 -14.19
CA GLY A 35 26.00 -17.22 -12.93
C GLY A 35 24.77 -17.09 -12.06
N VAL A 36 24.82 -17.64 -10.85
CA VAL A 36 23.73 -17.64 -9.87
C VAL A 36 23.43 -16.19 -9.46
N VAL A 37 22.48 -15.53 -10.11
CA VAL A 37 21.90 -14.25 -9.65
C VAL A 37 20.71 -14.54 -8.75
N ALA A 38 20.95 -15.31 -7.69
CA ALA A 38 20.01 -15.52 -6.60
C ALA A 38 20.78 -15.22 -5.30
N GLY A 39 20.94 -13.95 -4.95
CA GLY A 39 21.72 -13.64 -3.75
C GLY A 39 21.82 -12.20 -3.26
N VAL A 40 21.38 -11.17 -4.01
CA VAL A 40 21.64 -9.77 -3.59
C VAL A 40 20.45 -9.08 -2.92
N SER A 41 19.25 -9.66 -2.91
CA SER A 41 18.06 -9.02 -2.32
C SER A 41 17.55 -9.67 -1.03
N ALA A 42 18.04 -10.86 -0.64
CA ALA A 42 17.49 -11.57 0.51
C ALA A 42 17.94 -11.03 1.89
N VAL A 43 19.01 -10.22 1.95
CA VAL A 43 19.62 -9.78 3.24
C VAL A 43 19.19 -8.35 3.64
N ARG A 44 18.44 -7.63 2.82
CA ARG A 44 18.07 -6.23 3.11
C ARG A 44 16.73 -6.05 3.82
N GLN A 45 15.86 -7.05 3.79
CA GLN A 45 14.52 -6.95 4.34
C GLN A 45 14.41 -7.84 5.57
N GLU A 46 13.85 -7.30 6.64
CA GLU A 46 13.58 -8.02 7.89
C GLU A 46 12.42 -9.04 7.76
N ARG A 47 11.65 -8.93 6.68
CA ARG A 47 10.49 -9.80 6.40
C ARG A 47 10.93 -10.94 5.49
N THR A 48 10.63 -12.17 5.91
CA THR A 48 10.81 -13.35 5.07
C THR A 48 9.80 -13.35 3.90
N ILE A 49 10.16 -14.02 2.80
CA ILE A 49 9.26 -14.17 1.64
C ILE A 49 7.94 -14.87 2.05
N GLY A 50 8.00 -15.82 3.00
CA GLY A 50 6.82 -16.50 3.55
C GLY A 50 5.87 -15.53 4.25
N ASN A 51 6.40 -14.70 5.17
CA ASN A 51 5.61 -13.70 5.89
C ASN A 51 4.94 -12.70 4.92
N ALA A 52 5.63 -12.30 3.84
CA ALA A 52 5.07 -11.36 2.86
C ALA A 52 3.87 -11.95 2.07
N VAL A 53 3.92 -13.24 1.74
CA VAL A 53 2.80 -13.91 1.07
C VAL A 53 1.62 -14.07 2.03
N ASP A 54 1.88 -14.45 3.28
CA ASP A 54 0.83 -14.61 4.28
C ASP A 54 0.19 -13.27 4.64
N ASP A 55 0.97 -12.20 4.78
CA ASP A 55 0.47 -10.83 4.98
C ASP A 55 -0.46 -10.38 3.84
N THR A 56 -0.13 -10.76 2.59
CA THR A 56 -0.97 -10.46 1.42
C THR A 56 -2.30 -11.20 1.48
N ARG A 57 -2.30 -12.46 1.92
CA ARG A 57 -3.53 -13.25 2.11
C ARG A 57 -4.38 -12.70 3.25
N ILE A 58 -3.77 -12.34 4.37
CA ILE A 58 -4.44 -11.70 5.51
C ILE A 58 -5.08 -10.41 5.04
N LYS A 59 -4.33 -9.53 4.36
CA LYS A 59 -4.84 -8.25 3.86
C LYS A 59 -6.03 -8.44 2.91
N SER A 60 -5.87 -9.29 1.89
CA SER A 60 -6.93 -9.54 0.90
C SER A 60 -8.20 -10.11 1.56
N THR A 61 -8.04 -11.04 2.49
CA THR A 61 -9.15 -11.63 3.25
C THR A 61 -9.82 -10.58 4.13
N LEU A 62 -9.04 -9.75 4.82
CA LEU A 62 -9.54 -8.67 5.65
C LEU A 62 -10.34 -7.65 4.84
N ASP A 63 -9.77 -7.15 3.74
CA ASP A 63 -10.42 -6.19 2.85
C ASP A 63 -11.73 -6.75 2.30
N THR A 64 -11.72 -8.03 1.91
CA THR A 64 -12.91 -8.74 1.44
C THR A 64 -13.98 -8.83 2.53
N ARG A 65 -13.62 -9.21 3.76
CA ARG A 65 -14.57 -9.33 4.86
C ARG A 65 -15.12 -7.97 5.31
N LEU A 66 -14.29 -6.93 5.31
CA LEU A 66 -14.73 -5.57 5.60
C LEU A 66 -15.71 -5.08 4.52
N ALA A 67 -15.44 -5.35 3.24
CA ALA A 67 -16.36 -5.03 2.16
C ALA A 67 -17.69 -5.79 2.27
N GLN A 68 -17.66 -7.08 2.63
CA GLN A 68 -18.86 -7.93 2.78
C GLN A 68 -19.70 -7.62 4.02
N ALA A 69 -19.09 -7.09 5.08
CA ALA A 69 -19.79 -6.72 6.31
C ALA A 69 -20.79 -5.54 6.11
N ASN A 70 -20.93 -5.02 4.89
CA ASN A 70 -21.95 -4.04 4.51
C ASN A 70 -21.94 -2.80 5.41
N PHE A 71 -20.75 -2.28 5.75
CA PHE A 71 -20.63 -1.04 6.50
C PHE A 71 -21.17 0.21 5.77
N GLY A 72 -21.60 0.04 4.52
CA GLY A 72 -22.18 1.07 3.65
C GLY A 72 -21.12 1.84 2.87
N THR A 73 -21.55 2.88 2.15
CA THR A 73 -20.68 3.83 1.42
C THR A 73 -19.80 4.68 2.34
N SER A 74 -19.99 4.57 3.66
CA SER A 74 -19.36 5.38 4.71
C SER A 74 -18.12 4.73 5.34
N LEU A 75 -17.66 3.57 4.81
CA LEU A 75 -16.48 2.90 5.33
C LEU A 75 -15.26 3.24 4.47
N ALA A 76 -14.49 4.25 4.87
CA ALA A 76 -13.14 4.44 4.34
C ALA A 76 -12.15 4.01 5.42
N ILE A 77 -11.88 2.71 5.47
CA ILE A 77 -10.82 2.12 6.29
C ILE A 77 -9.69 1.67 5.36
N SER A 78 -8.50 2.19 5.60
CA SER A 78 -7.26 1.66 5.05
C SER A 78 -6.70 0.59 5.99
N THR A 79 -6.23 -0.51 5.41
CA THR A 79 -5.66 -1.64 6.14
C THR A 79 -4.21 -1.84 5.73
N THR A 80 -3.34 -1.93 6.74
CA THR A 80 -1.92 -2.27 6.56
C THR A 80 -1.63 -3.55 7.34
N VAL A 81 -0.86 -4.47 6.76
CA VAL A 81 -0.50 -5.75 7.40
C VAL A 81 1.00 -5.98 7.35
N ILE A 82 1.61 -6.23 8.52
CA ILE A 82 3.02 -6.60 8.68
C ILE A 82 3.17 -7.71 9.71
N GLU A 83 3.61 -8.89 9.27
CA GLU A 83 3.88 -10.07 10.10
C GLU A 83 2.66 -10.48 10.95
N GLY A 84 1.48 -10.44 10.35
CA GLY A 84 0.20 -10.70 11.03
C GLY A 84 -0.26 -9.58 11.99
N ARG A 85 0.46 -8.46 12.09
CA ARG A 85 -0.03 -7.23 12.75
C ARG A 85 -0.82 -6.40 11.77
N VAL A 86 -2.04 -6.06 12.14
CA VAL A 86 -2.97 -5.28 11.33
C VAL A 86 -3.08 -3.89 11.92
N LEU A 87 -2.85 -2.86 11.10
CA LEU A 87 -3.21 -1.48 11.41
C LEU A 87 -4.39 -1.07 10.55
N MET A 88 -5.45 -0.62 11.19
CA MET A 88 -6.62 -0.04 10.53
C MET A 88 -6.70 1.44 10.84
N ALA A 89 -6.75 2.27 9.79
CA ALA A 89 -6.86 3.72 9.90
C ALA A 89 -7.98 4.22 8.99
N GLY A 90 -8.63 5.33 9.33
CA GLY A 90 -9.76 5.83 8.56
C GLY A 90 -10.90 6.31 9.45
N HIS A 91 -12.12 6.19 8.94
CA HIS A 91 -13.30 6.62 9.67
C HIS A 91 -14.50 5.70 9.52
N VAL A 92 -15.38 5.81 10.51
CA VAL A 92 -16.73 5.24 10.51
C VAL A 92 -17.73 6.24 11.07
N ASP A 93 -19.00 6.03 10.75
CA ASP A 93 -20.12 6.87 11.19
C ASP A 93 -20.69 6.49 12.57
N SER A 94 -20.26 5.36 13.16
CA SER A 94 -20.68 4.98 14.52
C SER A 94 -19.62 4.18 15.29
N PRO A 95 -19.62 4.25 16.63
CA PRO A 95 -18.75 3.42 17.46
C PRO A 95 -18.97 1.92 17.24
N ASP A 96 -20.21 1.50 16.99
CA ASP A 96 -20.55 0.10 16.75
C ASP A 96 -19.84 -0.43 15.49
N LYS A 97 -19.80 0.35 14.41
CA LYS A 97 -19.05 -0.02 13.20
C LYS A 97 -17.54 -0.11 13.45
N ARG A 98 -16.99 0.73 14.33
CA ARG A 98 -15.57 0.64 14.73
C ARG A 98 -15.29 -0.67 15.46
N LEU A 99 -16.18 -1.08 16.37
CA LEU A 99 -16.08 -2.36 17.08
C LEU A 99 -16.22 -3.54 16.13
N ASP A 100 -17.16 -3.45 15.19
CA ASP A 100 -17.41 -4.49 14.19
C ASP A 100 -16.23 -4.66 13.24
N ALA A 101 -15.62 -3.58 12.75
CA ALA A 101 -14.41 -3.64 11.96
C ALA A 101 -13.26 -4.33 12.72
N THR A 102 -13.13 -4.05 14.02
CA THR A 102 -12.15 -4.72 14.89
C THR A 102 -12.43 -6.21 15.02
N ARG A 103 -13.70 -6.58 15.20
CA ARG A 103 -14.14 -7.98 15.29
C ARG A 103 -13.90 -8.73 13.98
N VAL A 104 -14.16 -8.08 12.84
CA VAL A 104 -13.83 -8.63 11.52
C VAL A 104 -12.32 -8.85 11.40
N ALA A 105 -11.49 -7.88 11.80
CA ALA A 105 -10.04 -8.03 11.76
C ALA A 105 -9.52 -9.22 12.58
N TRP A 106 -10.01 -9.39 13.81
CA TRP A 106 -9.65 -10.54 14.64
C TRP A 106 -10.17 -11.88 14.11
N SER A 107 -11.20 -11.89 13.28
CA SER A 107 -11.74 -13.13 12.70
C SER A 107 -10.88 -13.69 11.56
N VAL A 108 -9.93 -12.91 11.04
CA VAL A 108 -9.05 -13.33 9.93
C VAL A 108 -7.93 -14.21 10.49
N GLU A 109 -7.78 -15.39 9.91
CA GLU A 109 -6.71 -16.32 10.27
C GLU A 109 -5.33 -15.70 10.04
N GLY A 110 -4.40 -15.92 10.97
CA GLY A 110 -3.05 -15.37 10.92
C GLY A 110 -2.91 -13.96 11.51
N VAL A 111 -4.01 -13.29 11.87
CA VAL A 111 -3.95 -12.02 12.61
C VAL A 111 -3.52 -12.27 14.05
N ARG A 112 -2.49 -11.55 14.49
CA ARG A 112 -1.87 -11.66 15.83
C ARG A 112 -2.09 -10.43 16.69
N LYS A 113 -2.21 -9.28 16.05
CA LYS A 113 -2.44 -7.98 16.69
C LYS A 113 -3.28 -7.12 15.77
N VAL A 114 -4.24 -6.39 16.35
CA VAL A 114 -5.05 -5.39 15.66
C VAL A 114 -4.87 -4.06 16.37
N ASP A 115 -4.22 -3.12 15.69
CA ASP A 115 -4.13 -1.72 16.06
C ASP A 115 -5.25 -0.96 15.34
N ASN A 116 -6.27 -0.52 16.09
CA ASN A 116 -7.44 0.18 15.53
C ASN A 116 -7.34 1.71 15.76
N ALA A 117 -6.87 2.41 14.73
CA ALA A 117 -6.83 3.86 14.63
C ALA A 117 -7.96 4.44 13.78
N VAL A 118 -9.08 3.71 13.62
CA VAL A 118 -10.27 4.22 12.94
C VAL A 118 -10.98 5.22 13.85
N GLU A 119 -11.22 6.42 13.33
CA GLU A 119 -11.90 7.50 14.04
C GLU A 119 -13.43 7.42 13.83
N VAL A 120 -14.21 7.73 14.86
CA VAL A 120 -15.67 7.81 14.73
C VAL A 120 -16.01 9.26 14.40
N THR A 121 -16.59 9.52 13.23
CA THR A 121 -17.00 10.87 12.84
C THR A 121 -18.41 10.87 12.29
N GLU A 122 -19.26 11.73 12.84
CA GLU A 122 -20.63 11.89 12.38
C GLU A 122 -20.68 12.88 11.20
N GLY A 123 -21.07 12.42 10.01
CA GLY A 123 -21.50 13.29 8.90
C GLY A 123 -20.61 13.37 7.65
N PHE A 124 -21.14 14.07 6.63
CA PHE A 124 -20.49 14.37 5.35
C PHE A 124 -19.35 15.38 5.54
N GLY A 125 -18.16 14.90 5.92
CA GLY A 125 -16.97 15.75 6.10
C GLY A 125 -15.63 15.02 5.95
N TRP A 126 -15.66 13.70 5.84
CA TRP A 126 -14.48 12.86 5.58
C TRP A 126 -14.34 12.60 4.09
N LEU A 127 -13.70 13.53 3.40
CA LEU A 127 -13.19 13.32 2.06
C LEU A 127 -11.68 13.33 2.13
N ASP A 128 -11.04 12.36 1.47
CA ASP A 128 -9.58 12.28 1.39
C ASP A 128 -9.01 13.64 0.98
N ARG A 129 -8.07 14.14 1.79
CA ARG A 129 -7.47 15.44 1.53
C ARG A 129 -6.52 15.30 0.34
N PRO A 130 -6.61 16.15 -0.69
CA PRO A 130 -5.64 16.12 -1.79
C PRO A 130 -4.18 16.26 -1.33
N SER A 131 -3.96 16.91 -0.18
CA SER A 131 -2.65 17.03 0.48
C SER A 131 -2.08 15.71 0.96
N ASP A 132 -2.91 14.70 1.24
CA ASP A 132 -2.46 13.42 1.80
C ASP A 132 -1.68 12.61 0.77
N LEU A 133 -2.09 12.66 -0.50
CA LEU A 133 -1.34 12.06 -1.59
C LEU A 133 0.06 12.69 -1.71
N ILE A 134 0.14 14.03 -1.68
CA ILE A 134 1.43 14.74 -1.74
C ILE A 134 2.30 14.39 -0.53
N THR A 135 1.72 14.34 0.66
CA THR A 135 2.42 14.00 1.91
C THR A 135 2.95 12.56 1.84
N ARG A 136 2.13 11.61 1.40
CA ARG A 136 2.53 10.21 1.19
C ARG A 136 3.69 10.10 0.21
N THR A 137 3.61 10.77 -0.94
CA THR A 137 4.68 10.76 -1.96
C THR A 137 5.97 11.39 -1.43
N ARG A 138 5.88 12.52 -0.71
CA ARG A 138 7.06 13.16 -0.11
C ARG A 138 7.70 12.30 0.96
N LEU A 139 6.89 11.70 1.84
CA LEU A 139 7.38 10.78 2.86
C LEU A 139 8.10 9.59 2.22
N ALA A 140 7.49 8.95 1.23
CA ALA A 140 8.12 7.86 0.48
C ALA A 140 9.46 8.28 -0.13
N ALA A 141 9.52 9.46 -0.77
CA ALA A 141 10.75 9.98 -1.37
C ALA A 141 11.86 10.24 -0.32
N ILE A 142 11.51 10.78 0.85
CA ILE A 142 12.47 11.03 1.93
C ILE A 142 13.00 9.70 2.50
N LEU A 143 12.11 8.73 2.77
CA LEU A 143 12.52 7.42 3.30
C LEU A 143 13.41 6.67 2.31
N LEU A 144 13.11 6.73 1.01
CA LEU A 144 13.94 6.14 -0.04
C LEU A 144 15.30 6.84 -0.17
N GLY A 145 15.38 8.13 0.13
CA GLY A 145 16.60 8.94 0.01
C GLY A 145 17.55 8.82 1.22
N ASP A 146 17.04 8.43 2.39
CA ASP A 146 17.83 8.32 3.62
C ASP A 146 18.47 6.93 3.74
N LYS A 147 19.79 6.87 3.53
CA LYS A 147 20.58 5.62 3.55
C LYS A 147 20.62 4.92 4.91
N GLU A 148 20.35 5.66 5.97
CA GLU A 148 20.33 5.14 7.35
C GLU A 148 18.99 4.47 7.68
N ILE A 149 17.98 4.58 6.81
CA ILE A 149 16.69 3.92 6.94
C ILE A 149 16.62 2.73 5.98
N LYS A 150 16.14 1.59 6.48
CA LYS A 150 15.80 0.45 5.63
C LYS A 150 14.35 0.58 5.18
N ASP A 151 14.10 1.43 4.18
CA ASP A 151 12.77 1.77 3.67
C ASP A 151 11.87 0.54 3.41
N VAL A 152 12.46 -0.55 2.91
CA VAL A 152 11.80 -1.84 2.65
C VAL A 152 11.14 -2.49 3.88
N ASN A 153 11.51 -2.07 5.09
CA ASN A 153 10.96 -2.58 6.34
C ASN A 153 9.77 -1.77 6.85
N TYR A 154 9.38 -0.70 6.14
CA TYR A 154 8.29 0.19 6.55
C TYR A 154 7.14 0.14 5.55
N THR A 155 5.94 0.32 6.06
CA THR A 155 4.76 0.65 5.30
C THR A 155 4.14 1.87 5.96
N THR A 156 3.92 2.90 5.16
CA THR A 156 3.38 4.17 5.65
C THR A 156 2.03 4.42 5.01
N ASP A 157 1.13 4.98 5.79
CA ASP A 157 -0.15 5.45 5.27
C ASP A 157 -0.46 6.85 5.77
N VAL A 158 -1.20 7.62 4.98
CA VAL A 158 -1.58 8.99 5.29
C VAL A 158 -3.07 9.13 5.12
N VAL A 159 -3.76 9.37 6.22
CA VAL A 159 -5.22 9.47 6.24
C VAL A 159 -5.62 10.74 6.98
N HIS A 160 -6.23 11.68 6.26
CA HIS A 160 -6.75 12.94 6.79
C HIS A 160 -5.71 13.76 7.55
N GLY A 161 -4.50 13.83 6.99
CA GLY A 161 -3.36 14.54 7.59
C GLY A 161 -2.68 13.82 8.75
N VAL A 162 -3.10 12.60 9.10
CA VAL A 162 -2.40 11.74 10.07
C VAL A 162 -1.49 10.77 9.33
N ILE A 163 -0.21 10.74 9.69
CA ILE A 163 0.76 9.77 9.15
C ILE A 163 0.83 8.57 10.09
N TYR A 164 0.57 7.40 9.55
CA TYR A 164 0.68 6.11 10.20
C TYR A 164 1.97 5.42 9.75
N LEU A 165 2.88 5.18 10.70
CA LEU A 165 4.15 4.52 10.45
C LEU A 165 4.08 3.09 11.01
N MET A 166 4.15 2.08 10.16
CA MET A 166 4.23 0.68 10.61
C MET A 166 5.45 0.00 9.98
N GLY A 167 6.18 -0.79 10.76
CA GLY A 167 7.38 -1.42 10.23
C GLY A 167 8.18 -2.16 11.28
N VAL A 168 9.39 -2.53 10.88
CA VAL A 168 10.40 -3.16 11.72
C VAL A 168 11.72 -2.40 11.59
N ALA A 169 12.12 -1.72 12.66
CA ALA A 169 13.36 -0.95 12.69
C ALA A 169 14.54 -1.79 13.21
N GLN A 170 15.74 -1.48 12.74
CA GLN A 170 17.00 -2.07 13.22
C GLN A 170 17.41 -1.53 14.59
N SER A 171 17.06 -0.28 14.88
CA SER A 171 17.50 0.44 16.08
C SER A 171 16.52 1.54 16.46
N GLN A 172 16.59 2.00 17.71
CA GLN A 172 15.79 3.14 18.16
C GLN A 172 16.11 4.42 17.37
N ALA A 173 17.39 4.62 17.03
CA ALA A 173 17.81 5.77 16.23
C ALA A 173 17.17 5.79 14.82
N GLU A 174 16.89 4.61 14.25
CA GLU A 174 16.16 4.51 12.97
C GLU A 174 14.69 4.91 13.15
N ILE A 175 14.04 4.47 14.23
CA ILE A 175 12.67 4.89 14.57
C ILE A 175 12.59 6.41 14.72
N ASP A 176 13.48 6.98 15.54
CA ASP A 176 13.50 8.41 15.84
C ASP A 176 13.68 9.23 14.55
N ARG A 177 14.51 8.75 13.63
CA ARG A 177 14.75 9.36 12.32
C ARG A 177 13.52 9.30 11.41
N VAL A 178 12.85 8.15 11.32
CA VAL A 178 11.62 7.99 10.53
C VAL A 178 10.53 8.92 11.06
N VAL A 179 10.37 8.98 12.39
CA VAL A 179 9.40 9.86 13.06
C VAL A 179 9.73 11.33 12.79
N ALA A 180 11.01 11.72 12.88
CA ALA A 180 11.45 13.09 12.58
C ALA A 180 11.14 13.50 11.14
N HIS A 181 11.38 12.61 10.17
CA HIS A 181 11.03 12.86 8.76
C HIS A 181 9.51 13.05 8.58
N ALA A 182 8.70 12.20 9.20
CA ALA A 182 7.24 12.32 9.14
C ALA A 182 6.74 13.63 9.78
N GLN A 183 7.29 14.02 10.93
CA GLN A 183 6.94 15.28 11.61
C GLN A 183 7.33 16.52 10.78
N GLY A 184 8.42 16.46 10.03
CA GLY A 184 8.89 17.54 9.16
C GLY A 184 7.99 17.84 7.96
N LEU A 185 6.99 17.00 7.65
CA LEU A 185 6.11 17.16 6.50
C LEU A 185 4.87 18.02 6.76
N GLY A 186 4.70 18.53 7.98
CA GLY A 186 3.53 19.35 8.34
C GLY A 186 2.24 18.53 8.48
N ALA A 187 2.35 17.25 8.82
CA ALA A 187 1.21 16.42 9.18
C ALA A 187 0.52 16.94 10.45
N VAL A 188 -0.78 16.68 10.58
CA VAL A 188 -1.57 17.02 11.77
C VAL A 188 -1.09 16.21 12.98
N ARG A 189 -0.81 14.92 12.75
CA ARG A 189 -0.34 13.98 13.77
C ARG A 189 0.50 12.89 13.11
N VAL A 190 1.43 12.32 13.87
CA VAL A 190 2.20 11.14 13.48
C VAL A 190 1.96 10.06 14.52
N GLU A 191 1.47 8.91 14.08
CA GLU A 191 1.24 7.73 14.91
C GLU A 191 2.25 6.64 14.56
N ASN A 192 2.99 6.19 15.57
CA ASN A 192 4.10 5.28 15.41
C ASN A 192 3.73 3.86 15.91
N TYR A 193 3.69 2.92 14.97
CA TYR A 193 3.46 1.49 15.16
C TYR A 193 4.69 0.65 14.72
N VAL A 194 5.85 1.30 14.59
CA VAL A 194 7.12 0.63 14.31
C VAL A 194 7.59 -0.08 15.56
N VAL A 195 8.05 -1.33 15.39
CA VAL A 195 8.68 -2.11 16.46
C VAL A 195 10.16 -2.32 16.14
N LEU A 196 10.97 -2.54 17.17
CA LEU A 196 12.33 -3.00 16.96
C LEU A 196 12.33 -4.45 16.47
N LYS A 197 13.34 -4.83 15.69
CA LYS A 197 13.47 -6.20 15.17
C LYS A 197 13.51 -7.26 16.28
N ASP A 198 14.04 -6.91 17.44
CA ASP A 198 14.22 -7.76 18.62
C ASP A 198 13.12 -7.55 19.68
N ASP A 199 12.08 -6.75 19.36
CA ASP A 199 10.99 -6.47 20.30
C ASP A 199 10.11 -7.73 20.52
N PRO A 200 9.90 -8.19 21.75
CA PRO A 200 9.00 -9.31 22.04
C PRO A 200 7.58 -9.12 21.50
N ILE A 201 7.11 -7.86 21.40
CA ILE A 201 5.77 -7.51 20.89
C ILE A 201 5.64 -7.82 19.39
N ARG A 202 6.76 -7.88 18.64
CA ARG A 202 6.78 -8.19 17.19
C ARG A 202 6.04 -9.50 16.87
N TYR A 203 6.17 -10.50 17.73
CA TYR A 203 5.57 -11.82 17.58
C TYR A 203 4.34 -12.04 18.48
N GLY A 204 3.83 -11.02 19.15
CA GLY A 204 2.69 -11.15 20.06
C GLY A 204 3.00 -11.93 21.35
N PHE A 205 2.15 -11.73 22.36
CA PHE A 205 2.23 -12.35 23.68
C PHE A 205 2.00 -13.88 23.59
N GLY A 206 3.05 -14.66 23.32
CA GLY A 206 2.95 -16.13 23.35
C GLY A 206 4.06 -16.89 22.63
N THR A 207 4.82 -16.25 21.75
CA THR A 207 5.83 -16.94 20.91
C THR A 207 7.18 -17.14 21.60
N GLN A 208 7.35 -16.61 22.81
CA GLN A 208 8.60 -16.66 23.59
C GLN A 208 8.71 -17.89 24.53
N ILE A 209 7.74 -18.82 24.50
CA ILE A 209 7.75 -20.01 25.41
C ILE A 209 8.27 -21.27 24.71
N SER A 210 8.99 -21.14 23.61
CA SER A 210 9.60 -22.30 22.92
C SER A 210 10.96 -21.92 22.32
N GLN A 211 11.90 -21.56 23.19
CA GLN A 211 13.32 -21.78 22.97
C GLN A 211 13.94 -22.33 24.26
#